data_AF-A0A1G0W9W9-F1
#
_entry.id   AF-A0A1G0W9W9-F1
#
_cell.length_a   1.000
_cell.length_b   1.000
_cell.length_c   1.000
_cell.angle_alpha   90.00
_cell.angle_beta   90.00
_cell.angle_gamma   90.00
#
_symmetry.space_group_name_H-M   'P 1'
#
loop_
_entity.id
_entity.type
_entity.pdbx_description
1 polymer ?
#
loop_
_entity_poly.entity_id
_entity_poly.type
_entity_poly.pdbx_seq_one_letter_code
_entity_poly.pdbx_strand_id
1 'polypeptide(L)'
;MTIKMRIRFLLQIYMLLIVSLVMTSCSTLSRGNKDSKDQPLIVILSDSDNIQKAINSLPEEGGTVFLKAKQYMLDKGLHINRSNIKLVGENGTRLKLKPNVNQPIILIGSGSEVPDKKINDIVVSDLELDGSKELQSSETDPERPWIRNNGIDIRNANRVWIEKVNIHDTRSGGLVASWNCKNLFINSSMFHNNEFDGIALYDSEDVLVRGFFCFDNKSAGVSLDNRLKHITFSSGSIKNNGDVGIFARDSADLKFDNIIIVGNKSHGCFFSNGTWEPEKTGIRRNFFSACSFLDNKGWGFWLASKADSSPDNTIVSSIFSGNTLGAIKVDEGGELELAGNAIKPSRNNLIKKENL
;
A
#
# COMPACT_ATOMS: atom_id res chain seq x y z
N MET A 1 43.90 -24.40 -12.77
CA MET A 1 42.67 -23.88 -12.15
C MET A 1 41.48 -24.29 -12.99
N THR A 2 40.60 -25.15 -12.47
CA THR A 2 39.49 -25.77 -13.22
C THR A 2 38.40 -24.75 -13.57
N ILE A 3 37.66 -24.99 -14.65
CA ILE A 3 36.57 -24.12 -15.14
C ILE A 3 35.53 -23.82 -14.03
N LYS A 4 35.25 -24.79 -13.14
CA LYS A 4 34.39 -24.58 -11.95
C LYS A 4 34.93 -23.52 -10.97
N MET A 5 36.25 -23.41 -10.83
CA MET A 5 36.89 -22.41 -9.96
C MET A 5 36.80 -21.00 -10.58
N ARG A 6 36.88 -20.87 -11.90
CA ARG A 6 36.73 -19.59 -12.61
C ARG A 6 35.31 -19.05 -12.52
N ILE A 7 34.29 -19.92 -12.61
CA ILE A 7 32.87 -19.52 -12.50
C ILE A 7 32.53 -19.06 -11.08
N ARG A 8 33.03 -19.75 -10.03
CA ARG A 8 32.84 -19.33 -8.63
C ARG A 8 33.51 -17.98 -8.34
N PHE A 9 34.69 -17.73 -8.89
CA PHE A 9 35.41 -16.47 -8.71
C PHE A 9 34.71 -15.30 -9.43
N LEU A 10 34.20 -15.54 -10.65
CA LEU A 10 33.41 -14.55 -11.39
C LEU A 10 32.07 -14.23 -10.69
N LEU A 11 31.38 -15.22 -10.12
CA LEU A 11 30.14 -15.00 -9.37
C LEU A 11 30.37 -14.23 -8.05
N GLN A 12 31.49 -14.44 -7.37
CA GLN A 12 31.86 -13.65 -6.18
C GLN A 12 32.20 -12.20 -6.53
N ILE A 13 32.89 -11.96 -7.65
CA ILE A 13 33.16 -10.60 -8.16
C ILE A 13 31.85 -9.91 -8.59
N TYR A 14 30.92 -10.63 -9.23
CA TYR A 14 29.60 -10.08 -9.61
C TYR A 14 28.73 -9.75 -8.40
N MET A 15 28.75 -10.57 -7.35
CA MET A 15 28.09 -10.29 -6.07
C MET A 15 28.68 -9.06 -5.37
N LEU A 16 30.00 -8.91 -5.36
CA LEU A 16 30.67 -7.73 -4.78
C LEU A 16 30.39 -6.44 -5.57
N LEU A 17 30.28 -6.53 -6.89
CA LEU A 17 29.92 -5.38 -7.74
C LEU A 17 28.45 -4.97 -7.55
N ILE A 18 27.51 -5.90 -7.42
CA ILE A 18 26.09 -5.60 -7.15
C ILE A 18 25.92 -4.98 -5.76
N VAL A 19 26.62 -5.49 -4.73
CA VAL A 19 26.61 -4.90 -3.38
C VAL A 19 27.23 -3.49 -3.38
N SER A 20 28.26 -3.24 -4.21
CA SER A 20 28.81 -1.88 -4.38
C SER A 20 27.86 -0.93 -5.12
N LEU A 21 27.11 -1.39 -6.13
CA LEU A 21 26.14 -0.55 -6.85
C LEU A 21 24.93 -0.17 -5.98
N VAL A 22 24.53 -1.05 -5.05
CA VAL A 22 23.46 -0.77 -4.07
C VAL A 22 23.94 0.19 -2.97
N MET A 23 25.23 0.21 -2.64
CA MET A 23 25.79 1.11 -1.61
C MET A 23 26.26 2.47 -2.16
N THR A 24 26.38 2.64 -3.49
CA THR A 24 26.83 3.90 -4.11
C THR A 24 25.70 4.70 -4.79
N SER A 25 24.45 4.30 -4.61
CA SER A 25 23.27 5.11 -4.98
C SER A 25 22.70 5.91 -3.79
N CYS A 26 23.36 5.85 -2.63
CA CYS A 26 23.11 6.71 -1.48
C CYS A 26 24.15 7.83 -1.42
N SER A 27 24.19 8.68 -2.45
CA SER A 27 24.88 9.97 -2.40
C SER A 27 24.01 11.02 -3.07
N THR A 28 23.31 11.76 -2.21
CA THR A 28 22.93 13.17 -2.41
C THR A 28 22.26 13.52 -3.74
N LEU A 29 20.96 13.21 -3.85
CA LEU A 29 20.03 14.19 -4.42
C LEU A 29 19.69 15.21 -3.33
N SER A 30 20.66 16.08 -3.02
CA SER A 30 20.38 17.40 -2.48
C SER A 30 19.68 18.15 -3.59
N ARG A 31 18.34 18.17 -3.56
CA ARG A 31 17.56 19.03 -4.43
C ARG A 31 17.92 20.47 -4.06
N GLY A 32 18.40 21.20 -5.06
CA GLY A 32 18.84 22.58 -4.96
C GLY A 32 17.89 23.41 -4.10
N ASN A 33 18.47 23.94 -3.03
CA ASN A 33 17.91 24.89 -2.11
C ASN A 33 17.58 26.19 -2.86
N LYS A 34 16.34 26.30 -3.34
CA LYS A 34 15.67 27.55 -3.71
C LYS A 34 14.21 27.41 -3.28
N ASP A 35 13.98 27.51 -1.97
CA ASP A 35 12.73 27.95 -1.31
C ASP A 35 12.76 27.69 0.22
N SER A 36 13.91 27.86 0.88
CA SER A 36 13.97 27.91 2.37
C SER A 36 13.75 29.34 2.88
N LYS A 37 12.65 29.97 2.46
CA LYS A 37 12.01 30.96 3.35
C LYS A 37 11.31 30.16 4.43
N ASP A 38 11.65 30.41 5.69
CA ASP A 38 11.17 29.71 6.89
C ASP A 38 9.71 29.27 6.77
N GLN A 39 9.48 28.00 6.43
CA GLN A 39 8.12 27.47 6.48
C GLN A 39 7.70 27.44 7.95
N PRO A 40 6.47 27.88 8.29
CA PRO A 40 5.97 27.86 9.65
C PRO A 40 6.16 26.47 10.29
N LEU A 41 6.80 26.43 11.45
CA LEU A 41 7.10 25.21 12.19
C LEU A 41 6.51 25.32 13.59
N ILE A 42 5.61 24.41 13.94
CA ILE A 42 5.08 24.25 15.29
C ILE A 42 5.64 22.96 15.87
N VAL A 43 6.36 23.06 17.00
CA VAL A 43 6.93 21.91 17.70
C VAL A 43 6.02 21.55 18.88
N ILE A 44 5.62 20.28 18.95
CA ILE A 44 4.73 19.74 19.99
C ILE A 44 5.54 18.96 21.01
N LEU A 45 5.66 19.51 22.22
CA LEU A 45 6.52 18.98 23.29
C LEU A 45 5.75 18.16 24.32
N SER A 46 4.50 18.51 24.65
CA SER A 46 3.78 17.98 25.82
C SER A 46 2.42 17.35 25.48
N ASP A 47 1.80 16.63 26.42
CA ASP A 47 0.54 15.91 26.20
C ASP A 47 -0.68 16.85 26.18
N SER A 48 -0.50 18.09 26.67
CA SER A 48 -1.53 19.14 26.70
C SER A 48 -1.67 19.91 25.38
N ASP A 49 -0.72 19.72 24.45
CA ASP A 49 -0.70 20.41 23.17
C ASP A 49 -1.55 19.61 22.17
N ASN A 50 -2.81 20.02 22.02
CA ASN A 50 -3.74 19.39 21.09
C ASN A 50 -3.19 19.52 19.66
N ILE A 51 -2.65 18.43 19.11
CA ILE A 51 -2.05 18.36 17.77
C ILE A 51 -2.99 18.96 16.71
N GLN A 52 -4.31 18.76 16.86
CA GLN A 52 -5.30 19.36 15.96
C GLN A 52 -5.30 20.89 16.04
N LYS A 53 -5.13 21.47 17.23
CA LYS A 53 -4.99 22.94 17.38
C LYS A 53 -3.75 23.44 16.65
N ALA A 54 -2.63 22.71 16.72
CA ALA A 54 -1.43 23.06 15.99
C ALA A 54 -1.65 23.04 14.47
N ILE A 55 -2.24 21.96 13.95
CA ILE A 55 -2.64 21.85 12.54
C ILE A 55 -3.53 23.02 12.11
N ASN A 56 -4.54 23.34 12.93
CA ASN A 56 -5.50 24.42 12.66
C ASN A 56 -4.87 25.82 12.76
N SER A 57 -3.81 25.99 13.56
CA SER A 57 -3.15 27.27 13.80
C SER A 57 -2.08 27.65 12.78
N LEU A 58 -1.69 26.70 11.91
CA LEU A 58 -0.80 27.00 10.81
C LEU A 58 -1.43 28.08 9.89
N PRO A 59 -0.64 28.96 9.29
CA PRO A 59 -1.15 30.02 8.42
C PRO A 59 -1.64 29.47 7.07
N GLU A 60 -2.34 30.25 6.25
CA GLU A 60 -3.00 29.77 5.03
C GLU A 60 -2.04 29.12 4.01
N GLU A 61 -0.80 29.61 3.93
CA GLU A 61 0.27 29.05 3.11
C GLU A 61 0.73 27.66 3.57
N GLY A 62 0.33 27.23 4.77
CA GLY A 62 0.65 25.92 5.33
C GLY A 62 1.81 25.93 6.30
N GLY A 63 2.44 24.78 6.48
CA GLY A 63 3.58 24.61 7.37
C GLY A 63 3.70 23.21 7.95
N THR A 64 4.56 23.08 8.94
CA THR A 64 4.92 21.80 9.56
C THR A 64 4.48 21.77 11.02
N VAL A 65 3.77 20.72 11.40
CA VAL A 65 3.61 20.30 12.80
C VAL A 65 4.61 19.18 13.04
N PHE A 66 5.60 19.46 13.89
CA PHE A 66 6.63 18.51 14.28
C PHE A 66 6.35 17.95 15.67
N LEU A 67 6.29 16.63 15.78
CA LEU A 67 5.99 15.90 17.00
C LEU A 67 7.27 15.30 17.58
N LYS A 68 7.56 15.56 18.86
CA LYS A 68 8.70 14.92 19.53
C LYS A 68 8.44 13.44 19.79
N ALA A 69 9.52 12.69 19.99
CA ALA A 69 9.47 11.25 20.24
C ALA A 69 8.77 10.96 21.57
N LYS A 70 7.54 10.42 21.48
CA LYS A 70 6.74 9.89 22.60
C LYS A 70 5.43 9.30 22.08
N GLN A 71 4.66 8.70 22.98
CA GLN A 71 3.30 8.27 22.71
C GLN A 71 2.28 9.38 23.02
N TYR A 72 1.49 9.76 22.04
CA TYR A 72 0.37 10.70 22.15
C TYR A 72 -0.95 9.93 22.16
N MET A 73 -1.68 10.02 23.27
CA MET A 73 -2.99 9.38 23.42
C MET A 73 -4.10 10.27 22.88
N LEU A 74 -4.66 9.91 21.73
CA LEU A 74 -5.68 10.67 21.02
C LEU A 74 -7.08 10.35 21.57
N ASP A 75 -7.82 11.38 21.99
CA ASP A 75 -9.24 11.32 22.32
C ASP A 75 -10.15 11.52 21.10
N LYS A 76 -9.59 11.98 19.98
CA LYS A 76 -10.20 12.09 18.64
C LYS A 76 -9.14 11.90 17.56
N GLY A 77 -9.57 11.46 16.38
CA GLY A 77 -8.71 11.41 15.19
C GLY A 77 -8.24 12.82 14.77
N LEU A 78 -7.11 12.89 14.08
CA LEU A 78 -6.60 14.14 13.50
C LEU A 78 -7.22 14.36 12.11
N HIS A 79 -7.59 15.60 11.80
CA HIS A 79 -8.13 15.99 10.50
C HIS A 79 -7.24 17.04 9.83
N ILE A 80 -6.61 16.64 8.72
CA ILE A 80 -5.91 17.54 7.81
C ILE A 80 -6.87 17.89 6.68
N ASN A 81 -7.50 19.06 6.79
CA ASN A 81 -8.61 19.47 5.92
C ASN A 81 -8.27 20.67 5.02
N ARG A 82 -6.99 21.03 4.91
CA ARG A 82 -6.46 22.14 4.11
C ARG A 82 -5.08 21.78 3.54
N SER A 83 -4.69 22.45 2.47
CA SER A 83 -3.47 22.16 1.71
C SER A 83 -2.18 22.56 2.45
N ASN A 84 -1.03 22.12 1.94
CA ASN A 84 0.31 22.54 2.36
C ASN A 84 0.67 22.18 3.82
N ILE A 85 0.14 21.07 4.34
CA ILE A 85 0.37 20.63 5.72
C ILE A 85 1.36 19.47 5.76
N LYS A 86 2.36 19.59 6.64
CA LYS A 86 3.27 18.51 6.97
C LYS A 86 3.06 18.10 8.43
N LEU A 87 2.81 16.84 8.68
CA LEU A 87 2.79 16.24 10.02
C LEU A 87 3.96 15.26 10.11
N VAL A 88 4.96 15.62 10.90
CA VAL A 88 6.24 14.92 10.93
C VAL A 88 6.55 14.51 12.36
N GLY A 89 6.86 13.23 12.57
CA GLY A 89 7.35 12.73 13.85
C GLY A 89 8.87 12.75 13.98
N GLU A 90 9.33 12.70 15.21
CA GLU A 90 10.69 12.27 15.54
C GLU A 90 10.68 10.73 15.68
N ASN A 91 11.82 10.08 15.47
CA ASN A 91 11.91 8.64 15.67
C ASN A 91 11.46 8.24 17.09
N GLY A 92 10.44 7.40 17.20
CA GLY A 92 9.78 7.04 18.46
C GLY A 92 8.48 7.81 18.73
N THR A 93 8.04 8.69 17.84
CA THR A 93 6.71 9.30 17.89
C THR A 93 5.64 8.28 17.54
N ARG A 94 4.65 8.14 18.43
CA ARG A 94 3.49 7.27 18.26
C ARG A 94 2.19 8.02 18.50
N LEU A 95 1.24 7.92 17.59
CA LEU A 95 -0.14 8.35 17.75
C LEU A 95 -1.00 7.13 18.06
N LYS A 96 -1.69 7.13 19.21
CA LYS A 96 -2.50 5.99 19.65
C LYS A 96 -3.91 6.42 20.04
N LEU A 97 -4.93 5.77 19.46
CA LEU A 97 -6.32 6.05 19.84
C LEU A 97 -6.62 5.56 21.26
N LYS A 98 -7.36 6.38 22.04
CA LYS A 98 -8.01 5.95 23.27
C LYS A 98 -9.18 4.99 22.98
N PRO A 99 -9.70 4.28 23.99
CA PRO A 99 -10.88 3.44 23.82
C PRO A 99 -12.09 4.20 23.27
N ASN A 100 -12.87 3.54 22.41
CA ASN A 100 -14.13 4.03 21.84
C ASN A 100 -14.04 5.33 21.02
N VAL A 101 -12.86 5.72 20.53
CA VAL A 101 -12.73 6.89 19.64
C VAL A 101 -13.38 6.60 18.29
N ASN A 102 -13.25 5.38 17.77
CA ASN A 102 -13.93 4.89 16.56
C ASN A 102 -13.72 5.76 15.29
N GLN A 103 -12.59 6.47 15.16
CA GLN A 103 -12.28 7.37 14.04
C GLN A 103 -10.94 6.98 13.42
N PRO A 104 -10.66 7.37 12.15
CA PRO A 104 -9.31 7.18 11.65
C PRO A 104 -8.30 7.97 12.48
N ILE A 105 -7.07 7.46 12.60
CA ILE A 105 -6.01 8.17 13.35
C ILE A 105 -5.72 9.50 12.67
N ILE A 106 -5.65 9.48 11.33
CA ILE A 106 -5.52 10.68 10.48
C ILE A 106 -6.53 10.60 9.33
N LEU A 107 -7.39 11.61 9.23
CA LEU A 107 -8.22 11.90 8.07
C LEU A 107 -7.55 13.00 7.24
N ILE A 108 -7.31 12.75 5.96
CA ILE A 108 -6.78 13.71 4.99
C ILE A 108 -7.87 14.01 3.95
N GLY A 109 -8.24 15.28 3.82
CA GLY A 109 -9.22 15.72 2.83
C GLY A 109 -10.62 15.97 3.40
N SER A 110 -11.66 15.65 2.64
CA SER A 110 -13.04 16.01 3.02
C SER A 110 -13.62 15.08 4.10
N GLY A 111 -14.28 15.69 5.09
CA GLY A 111 -15.07 14.97 6.09
C GLY A 111 -16.54 14.75 5.69
N SER A 112 -16.97 15.36 4.59
CA SER A 112 -18.35 15.30 4.08
C SER A 112 -18.65 13.93 3.46
N GLU A 113 -19.92 13.51 3.43
CA GLU A 113 -20.31 12.20 2.88
C GLU A 113 -19.85 12.05 1.43
N VAL A 114 -20.20 13.04 0.61
CA VAL A 114 -19.61 13.24 -0.71
C VAL A 114 -18.54 14.33 -0.58
N PRO A 115 -17.28 14.06 -0.98
CA PRO A 115 -16.22 15.07 -0.87
C PRO A 115 -16.53 16.35 -1.64
N ASP A 116 -16.53 17.45 -0.91
CA ASP A 116 -16.89 18.80 -1.34
C ASP A 116 -15.68 19.67 -1.70
N LYS A 117 -14.47 19.25 -1.32
CA LYS A 117 -13.23 19.96 -1.58
C LYS A 117 -12.08 19.02 -1.89
N LYS A 118 -11.18 19.51 -2.74
CA LYS A 118 -9.88 18.88 -3.01
C LYS A 118 -8.77 19.65 -2.32
N ILE A 119 -7.93 18.94 -1.55
CA ILE A 119 -6.74 19.53 -0.91
C ILE A 119 -5.47 18.98 -1.52
N ASN A 120 -4.37 19.72 -1.36
CA ASN A 120 -3.10 19.40 -2.01
C ASN A 120 -1.91 19.46 -1.05
N ASP A 121 -0.80 18.82 -1.43
CA ASP A 121 0.52 19.05 -0.84
C ASP A 121 0.56 18.70 0.65
N ILE A 122 0.21 17.44 0.94
CA ILE A 122 0.18 16.91 2.31
C ILE A 122 1.36 15.97 2.51
N VAL A 123 2.04 16.08 3.65
CA VAL A 123 3.10 15.14 4.06
C VAL A 123 2.76 14.56 5.43
N VAL A 124 2.83 13.24 5.55
CA VAL A 124 2.79 12.53 6.84
C VAL A 124 4.01 11.62 6.88
N SER A 125 4.92 11.84 7.82
CA SER A 125 6.14 11.03 7.89
C SER A 125 6.67 10.76 9.30
N ASP A 126 7.42 9.67 9.42
CA ASP A 126 8.18 9.31 10.61
C ASP A 126 7.30 9.11 11.86
N LEU A 127 6.18 8.38 11.70
CA LEU A 127 5.16 8.15 12.73
C LEU A 127 4.80 6.67 12.88
N GLU A 128 4.64 6.21 14.12
CA GLU A 128 3.86 5.02 14.43
C GLU A 128 2.39 5.42 14.67
N LEU A 129 1.46 4.71 14.04
CA LEU A 129 0.02 4.92 14.13
C LEU A 129 -0.63 3.63 14.65
N ASP A 130 -1.12 3.67 15.90
CA ASP A 130 -1.75 2.54 16.59
C ASP A 130 -3.26 2.80 16.75
N GLY A 131 -4.08 2.01 16.05
CA GLY A 131 -5.53 2.17 16.07
C GLY A 131 -6.21 1.61 17.31
N SER A 132 -5.48 0.90 18.18
CA SER A 132 -6.02 0.23 19.37
C SER A 132 -7.26 -0.62 19.05
N LYS A 133 -7.27 -1.40 17.96
CA LYS A 133 -8.48 -2.07 17.42
C LYS A 133 -9.31 -2.82 18.46
N GLU A 134 -8.67 -3.47 19.42
CA GLU A 134 -9.31 -4.25 20.49
C GLU A 134 -10.12 -3.37 21.46
N LEU A 135 -9.87 -2.06 21.46
CA LEU A 135 -10.53 -1.04 22.26
C LEU A 135 -11.51 -0.19 21.44
N GLN A 136 -11.70 -0.52 20.16
CA GLN A 136 -12.65 0.15 19.27
C GLN A 136 -13.87 -0.75 19.06
N SER A 137 -15.06 -0.16 19.03
CA SER A 137 -16.33 -0.87 18.91
C SER A 137 -16.94 -0.78 17.50
N SER A 138 -16.44 0.11 16.64
CA SER A 138 -16.97 0.37 15.31
C SER A 138 -15.87 0.45 14.24
N GLU A 139 -16.14 -0.12 13.07
CA GLU A 139 -15.32 0.04 11.85
C GLU A 139 -15.43 1.45 11.26
N THR A 140 -16.51 2.17 11.57
CA THR A 140 -16.78 3.52 11.04
C THR A 140 -16.92 4.54 12.15
N ASP A 141 -16.67 5.81 11.81
CA ASP A 141 -16.96 6.94 12.68
C ASP A 141 -18.47 6.99 12.97
N PRO A 142 -18.92 6.85 14.24
CA PRO A 142 -20.34 6.87 14.58
C PRO A 142 -21.04 8.17 14.17
N GLU A 143 -20.32 9.29 14.14
CA GLU A 143 -20.86 10.61 13.73
C GLU A 143 -20.79 10.81 12.21
N ARG A 144 -19.92 10.06 11.51
CA ARG A 144 -19.69 10.14 10.06
C ARG A 144 -19.56 8.72 9.47
N PRO A 145 -20.65 7.94 9.34
CA PRO A 145 -20.57 6.51 9.00
C PRO A 145 -19.91 6.18 7.65
N TRP A 146 -19.73 7.17 6.77
CA TRP A 146 -18.98 7.08 5.51
C TRP A 146 -17.46 7.21 5.68
N ILE A 147 -16.95 7.51 6.88
CA ILE A 147 -15.53 7.57 7.23
C ILE A 147 -15.18 6.32 8.02
N ARG A 148 -14.17 5.60 7.56
CA ARG A 148 -13.72 4.36 8.21
C ARG A 148 -12.63 4.64 9.24
N ASN A 149 -12.60 3.80 10.26
CA ASN A 149 -11.63 3.78 11.36
C ASN A 149 -10.29 3.17 10.89
N ASN A 150 -9.71 3.82 9.89
CA ASN A 150 -8.42 3.46 9.28
C ASN A 150 -7.25 4.04 10.07
N GLY A 151 -6.02 3.62 9.79
CA GLY A 151 -4.86 4.36 10.27
C GLY A 151 -4.77 5.73 9.60
N ILE A 152 -4.78 5.72 8.26
CA ILE A 152 -4.90 6.95 7.45
C ILE A 152 -6.04 6.77 6.46
N ASP A 153 -7.00 7.69 6.47
CA ASP A 153 -8.08 7.79 5.50
C ASP A 153 -7.88 9.02 4.61
N ILE A 154 -7.69 8.83 3.31
CA ILE A 154 -7.41 9.89 2.34
C ILE A 154 -8.61 10.02 1.40
N ARG A 155 -9.22 11.20 1.34
CA ARG A 155 -10.45 11.45 0.57
C ARG A 155 -10.32 12.71 -0.27
N ASN A 156 -10.36 12.56 -1.60
CA ASN A 156 -10.26 13.66 -2.56
C ASN A 156 -9.05 14.58 -2.31
N ALA A 157 -7.85 13.99 -2.22
CA ALA A 157 -6.60 14.71 -2.05
C ALA A 157 -5.69 14.54 -3.26
N ASN A 158 -4.75 15.46 -3.44
CA ASN A 158 -3.76 15.40 -4.50
C ASN A 158 -2.36 15.68 -3.94
N ARG A 159 -1.31 15.07 -4.49
CA ARG A 159 0.07 15.31 -4.05
C ARG A 159 0.24 15.05 -2.55
N VAL A 160 0.02 13.80 -2.15
CA VAL A 160 0.16 13.35 -0.76
C VAL A 160 1.37 12.42 -0.64
N TRP A 161 2.26 12.73 0.29
CA TRP A 161 3.41 11.90 0.65
C TRP A 161 3.20 11.26 2.01
N ILE A 162 3.23 9.93 2.03
CA ILE A 162 3.19 9.11 3.25
C ILE A 162 4.49 8.32 3.31
N GLU A 163 5.38 8.65 4.23
CA GLU A 163 6.73 8.08 4.25
C GLU A 163 7.18 7.63 5.64
N LYS A 164 7.79 6.44 5.74
CA LYS A 164 8.33 5.91 7.00
C LYS A 164 7.29 5.89 8.12
N VAL A 165 6.06 5.47 7.77
CA VAL A 165 5.01 5.27 8.76
C VAL A 165 4.88 3.80 9.10
N ASN A 166 4.59 3.51 10.35
CA ASN A 166 4.20 2.17 10.82
C ASN A 166 2.74 2.21 11.27
N ILE A 167 1.84 1.62 10.48
CA ILE A 167 0.40 1.65 10.73
C ILE A 167 -0.07 0.26 11.14
N HIS A 168 -0.64 0.16 12.34
CA HIS A 168 -1.08 -1.13 12.85
C HIS A 168 -2.24 -1.07 13.83
N ASP A 169 -2.83 -2.26 14.05
CA ASP A 169 -3.93 -2.48 14.99
C ASP A 169 -5.10 -1.50 14.75
N THR A 170 -5.44 -1.24 13.50
CA THR A 170 -6.60 -0.41 13.13
C THR A 170 -7.88 -1.26 13.06
N ARG A 171 -9.02 -0.64 13.34
CA ARG A 171 -10.33 -1.34 13.34
C ARG A 171 -10.91 -1.50 11.94
N SER A 172 -10.41 -0.75 10.96
CA SER A 172 -10.66 -0.94 9.53
C SER A 172 -9.34 -1.27 8.80
N GLY A 173 -8.98 -0.54 7.74
CA GLY A 173 -7.72 -0.72 7.00
C GLY A 173 -6.54 0.08 7.57
N GLY A 174 -5.32 -0.23 7.13
CA GLY A 174 -4.13 0.53 7.48
C GLY A 174 -4.15 1.92 6.82
N LEU A 175 -3.98 1.95 5.50
CA LEU A 175 -4.12 3.15 4.68
C LEU A 175 -5.21 2.95 3.62
N VAL A 176 -6.15 3.87 3.55
CA VAL A 176 -7.20 3.86 2.52
C VAL A 176 -7.20 5.18 1.77
N ALA A 177 -7.14 5.12 0.44
CA ALA A 177 -7.34 6.29 -0.42
C ALA A 177 -8.57 6.09 -1.30
N SER A 178 -9.43 7.11 -1.34
CA SER A 178 -10.70 7.06 -2.07
C SER A 178 -11.10 8.41 -2.64
N TRP A 179 -12.13 8.42 -3.49
CA TRP A 179 -12.76 9.63 -4.04
C TRP A 179 -11.81 10.51 -4.86
N ASN A 180 -11.31 9.98 -5.98
CA ASN A 180 -10.50 10.69 -6.95
C ASN A 180 -9.20 11.30 -6.38
N CYS A 181 -8.52 10.53 -5.52
CA CYS A 181 -7.18 10.90 -5.08
C CYS A 181 -6.18 10.80 -6.24
N LYS A 182 -5.19 11.71 -6.27
CA LYS A 182 -4.20 11.78 -7.35
C LYS A 182 -2.79 12.01 -6.84
N ASN A 183 -1.78 11.51 -7.55
CA ASN A 183 -0.37 11.77 -7.23
C ASN A 183 -0.03 11.42 -5.77
N LEU A 184 -0.32 10.17 -5.37
CA LEU A 184 0.01 9.69 -4.02
C LEU A 184 1.35 8.97 -4.03
N PHE A 185 2.18 9.25 -3.04
CA PHE A 185 3.49 8.64 -2.87
C PHE A 185 3.56 8.00 -1.49
N ILE A 186 3.56 6.68 -1.45
CA ILE A 186 3.70 5.89 -0.22
C ILE A 186 5.05 5.20 -0.25
N ASN A 187 5.93 5.48 0.72
CA ASN A 187 7.32 5.01 0.69
C ASN A 187 7.82 4.50 2.05
N SER A 188 8.54 3.37 2.04
CA SER A 188 9.27 2.88 3.23
C SER A 188 8.38 2.66 4.46
N SER A 189 7.15 2.14 4.26
CA SER A 189 6.11 2.07 5.29
C SER A 189 5.63 0.65 5.58
N MET A 190 5.09 0.44 6.78
CA MET A 190 4.56 -0.84 7.25
C MET A 190 3.07 -0.74 7.55
N PHE A 191 2.31 -1.78 7.18
CA PHE A 191 0.86 -1.89 7.36
C PHE A 191 0.51 -3.28 7.88
N HIS A 192 0.25 -3.42 9.18
CA HIS A 192 0.13 -4.76 9.77
C HIS A 192 -0.88 -4.88 10.91
N ASN A 193 -1.31 -6.12 11.20
CA ASN A 193 -2.27 -6.41 12.27
C ASN A 193 -3.58 -5.62 12.18
N ASN A 194 -3.96 -5.12 11.00
CA ASN A 194 -5.22 -4.39 10.84
C ASN A 194 -6.39 -5.37 10.70
N GLU A 195 -7.59 -4.93 11.09
CA GLU A 195 -8.81 -5.76 11.00
C GLU A 195 -9.22 -6.03 9.55
N PHE A 196 -8.94 -5.09 8.64
CA PHE A 196 -9.18 -5.27 7.20
C PHE A 196 -7.86 -5.21 6.43
N ASP A 197 -7.79 -4.43 5.36
CA ASP A 197 -6.69 -4.47 4.41
C ASP A 197 -5.50 -3.64 4.91
N GLY A 198 -4.27 -4.04 4.57
CA GLY A 198 -3.08 -3.23 4.87
C GLY A 198 -3.12 -1.89 4.12
N ILE A 199 -3.27 -1.97 2.79
CA ILE A 199 -3.47 -0.81 1.91
C ILE A 199 -4.72 -1.05 1.05
N ALA A 200 -5.62 -0.07 0.99
CA ALA A 200 -6.73 -0.08 0.04
C ALA A 200 -6.75 1.19 -0.81
N LEU A 201 -6.86 1.04 -2.13
CA LEU A 201 -6.93 2.16 -3.07
C LEU A 201 -8.20 2.04 -3.92
N TYR A 202 -9.01 3.09 -3.92
CA TYR A 202 -10.28 3.16 -4.62
C TYR A 202 -10.37 4.43 -5.46
N ASP A 203 -10.93 4.34 -6.69
CA ASP A 203 -11.29 5.48 -7.53
C ASP A 203 -10.21 6.57 -7.52
N SER A 204 -8.97 6.19 -7.81
CA SER A 204 -7.79 7.04 -7.68
C SER A 204 -6.83 6.79 -8.85
N GLU A 205 -5.96 7.76 -9.13
CA GLU A 205 -4.98 7.65 -10.21
C GLU A 205 -3.60 8.14 -9.82
N ASP A 206 -2.58 7.66 -10.52
CA ASP A 206 -1.19 8.08 -10.36
C ASP A 206 -0.69 7.88 -8.93
N VAL A 207 -0.68 6.62 -8.47
CA VAL A 207 -0.22 6.23 -7.13
C VAL A 207 1.04 5.40 -7.22
N LEU A 208 2.06 5.79 -6.44
CA LEU A 208 3.32 5.09 -6.33
C LEU A 208 3.52 4.58 -4.89
N VAL A 209 3.64 3.27 -4.74
CA VAL A 209 3.93 2.59 -3.47
C VAL A 209 5.28 1.88 -3.59
N ARG A 210 6.24 2.20 -2.72
CA ARG A 210 7.59 1.62 -2.76
C ARG A 210 8.11 1.25 -1.38
N GLY A 211 8.93 0.19 -1.30
CA GLY A 211 9.61 -0.15 -0.06
C GLY A 211 8.64 -0.48 1.08
N PHE A 212 7.56 -1.21 0.80
CA PHE A 212 6.46 -1.39 1.75
C PHE A 212 6.40 -2.82 2.30
N PHE A 213 5.82 -2.96 3.49
CA PHE A 213 5.50 -4.25 4.09
C PHE A 213 4.02 -4.28 4.51
N CYS A 214 3.23 -5.16 3.89
CA CYS A 214 1.85 -5.44 4.30
C CYS A 214 1.75 -6.86 4.85
N PHE A 215 1.56 -7.02 6.16
CA PHE A 215 1.59 -8.36 6.76
C PHE A 215 0.64 -8.55 7.95
N ASP A 216 0.22 -9.79 8.16
CA ASP A 216 -0.63 -10.20 9.29
C ASP A 216 -1.91 -9.36 9.44
N ASN A 217 -2.38 -8.73 8.36
CA ASN A 217 -3.70 -8.10 8.30
C ASN A 217 -4.77 -9.19 8.20
N LYS A 218 -5.93 -9.00 8.81
CA LYS A 218 -6.97 -10.04 8.85
C LYS A 218 -7.68 -10.24 7.50
N SER A 219 -7.72 -9.24 6.63
CA SER A 219 -8.23 -9.34 5.25
C SER A 219 -7.07 -9.40 4.24
N ALA A 220 -7.11 -8.60 3.16
CA ALA A 220 -6.08 -8.62 2.14
C ALA A 220 -4.84 -7.83 2.56
N GLY A 221 -3.69 -8.14 1.96
CA GLY A 221 -2.52 -7.28 2.10
C GLY A 221 -2.71 -5.94 1.39
N VAL A 222 -3.18 -6.01 0.14
CA VAL A 222 -3.46 -4.88 -0.73
C VAL A 222 -4.80 -5.10 -1.45
N SER A 223 -5.65 -4.07 -1.48
CA SER A 223 -6.97 -4.09 -2.12
C SER A 223 -7.12 -2.92 -3.09
N LEU A 224 -7.44 -3.22 -4.35
CA LEU A 224 -7.46 -2.24 -5.45
C LEU A 224 -8.81 -2.34 -6.18
N ASP A 225 -9.58 -1.26 -6.22
CA ASP A 225 -10.94 -1.33 -6.76
C ASP A 225 -11.46 -0.01 -7.34
N ASN A 226 -12.62 -0.07 -7.99
CA ASN A 226 -13.43 1.08 -8.41
C ASN A 226 -12.71 2.02 -9.38
N ARG A 227 -12.45 1.58 -10.61
CA ARG A 227 -11.84 2.36 -11.71
C ARG A 227 -10.47 2.94 -11.39
N LEU A 228 -9.69 2.21 -10.59
CA LEU A 228 -8.32 2.57 -10.24
C LEU A 228 -7.42 2.49 -11.47
N LYS A 229 -6.50 3.45 -11.66
CA LYS A 229 -5.56 3.40 -12.80
C LYS A 229 -4.19 4.02 -12.54
N HIS A 230 -3.19 3.60 -13.30
CA HIS A 230 -1.81 4.08 -13.21
C HIS A 230 -1.22 3.92 -11.80
N ILE A 231 -1.18 2.69 -11.33
CA ILE A 231 -0.73 2.37 -9.97
C ILE A 231 0.55 1.56 -10.07
N THR A 232 1.58 1.93 -9.33
CA THR A 232 2.83 1.18 -9.28
C THR A 232 3.16 0.79 -7.86
N PHE A 233 3.28 -0.52 -7.62
CA PHE A 233 3.89 -1.09 -6.43
C PHE A 233 5.29 -1.59 -6.80
N SER A 234 6.31 -1.24 -6.00
CA SER A 234 7.65 -1.78 -6.23
C SER A 234 8.44 -2.09 -4.95
N SER A 235 9.27 -3.12 -5.01
CA SER A 235 10.22 -3.48 -3.94
C SER A 235 9.55 -3.60 -2.57
N GLY A 236 8.55 -4.48 -2.45
CA GLY A 236 7.77 -4.64 -1.23
C GLY A 236 7.46 -6.10 -0.91
N SER A 237 6.88 -6.33 0.27
CA SER A 237 6.46 -7.66 0.71
C SER A 237 5.02 -7.64 1.21
N ILE A 238 4.26 -8.66 0.79
CA ILE A 238 2.88 -8.90 1.15
C ILE A 238 2.78 -10.31 1.73
N LYS A 239 2.63 -10.41 3.05
CA LYS A 239 2.89 -11.66 3.77
C LYS A 239 1.81 -12.04 4.79
N ASN A 240 1.43 -13.32 4.82
CA ASN A 240 0.63 -13.90 5.89
C ASN A 240 -0.72 -13.19 6.17
N ASN A 241 -1.27 -12.48 5.19
CA ASN A 241 -2.56 -11.83 5.37
C ASN A 241 -3.68 -12.89 5.42
N GLY A 242 -4.76 -12.55 6.12
CA GLY A 242 -5.83 -13.47 6.48
C GLY A 242 -6.75 -13.85 5.33
N ASP A 243 -6.64 -13.17 4.19
CA ASP A 243 -7.26 -13.53 2.92
C ASP A 243 -6.22 -13.58 1.78
N VAL A 244 -6.43 -12.84 0.67
CA VAL A 244 -5.51 -12.80 -0.47
C VAL A 244 -4.33 -11.85 -0.21
N GLY A 245 -3.22 -12.05 -0.91
CA GLY A 245 -2.13 -11.06 -0.90
C GLY A 245 -2.58 -9.76 -1.55
N ILE A 246 -2.96 -9.82 -2.84
CA ILE A 246 -3.48 -8.69 -3.61
C ILE A 246 -4.86 -9.04 -4.15
N PHE A 247 -5.85 -8.22 -3.81
CA PHE A 247 -7.15 -8.19 -4.47
C PHE A 247 -7.18 -7.03 -5.48
N ALA A 248 -7.64 -7.28 -6.70
CA ALA A 248 -7.89 -6.22 -7.66
C ALA A 248 -9.17 -6.44 -8.46
N ARG A 249 -9.94 -5.37 -8.63
CA ARG A 249 -11.18 -5.37 -9.41
C ARG A 249 -11.40 -4.03 -10.12
N ASP A 250 -12.05 -4.06 -11.30
CA ASP A 250 -12.38 -2.88 -12.10
C ASP A 250 -11.25 -1.83 -12.15
N SER A 251 -10.07 -2.23 -12.63
CA SER A 251 -8.86 -1.42 -12.55
C SER A 251 -7.99 -1.60 -13.81
N ALA A 252 -7.15 -0.62 -14.11
CA ALA A 252 -6.27 -0.67 -15.27
C ALA A 252 -4.86 -0.21 -14.95
N ASP A 253 -3.89 -0.64 -15.76
CA ASP A 253 -2.54 -0.09 -15.69
C ASP A 253 -1.91 -0.23 -14.28
N LEU A 254 -2.14 -1.38 -13.64
CA LEU A 254 -1.52 -1.74 -12.37
C LEU A 254 -0.19 -2.42 -12.64
N LYS A 255 0.89 -1.88 -12.08
CA LYS A 255 2.25 -2.40 -12.19
C LYS A 255 2.76 -2.88 -10.85
N PHE A 256 3.25 -4.11 -10.81
CA PHE A 256 3.88 -4.72 -9.65
C PHE A 256 5.29 -5.17 -10.02
N ASP A 257 6.30 -4.57 -9.40
CA ASP A 257 7.70 -4.86 -9.70
C ASP A 257 8.46 -5.31 -8.45
N ASN A 258 9.09 -6.47 -8.52
CA ASN A 258 9.91 -7.00 -7.43
C ASN A 258 9.12 -7.09 -6.10
N ILE A 259 7.94 -7.71 -6.13
CA ILE A 259 7.09 -7.92 -4.95
C ILE A 259 7.18 -9.38 -4.48
N ILE A 260 7.34 -9.58 -3.17
CA ILE A 260 7.28 -10.90 -2.54
C ILE A 260 5.89 -11.09 -1.93
N ILE A 261 5.10 -11.99 -2.49
CA ILE A 261 3.72 -12.30 -2.10
C ILE A 261 3.70 -13.72 -1.53
N VAL A 262 3.66 -13.83 -0.20
CA VAL A 262 3.98 -15.09 0.48
C VAL A 262 3.04 -15.46 1.62
N GLY A 263 2.63 -16.73 1.68
CA GLY A 263 1.98 -17.29 2.87
C GLY A 263 0.58 -16.74 3.18
N ASN A 264 -0.08 -16.06 2.23
CA ASN A 264 -1.42 -15.53 2.45
C ASN A 264 -2.44 -16.68 2.54
N LYS A 265 -3.49 -16.50 3.34
CA LYS A 265 -4.45 -17.57 3.69
C LYS A 265 -5.42 -17.94 2.56
N SER A 266 -5.42 -17.17 1.47
CA SER A 266 -6.10 -17.45 0.21
C SER A 266 -5.08 -17.42 -0.94
N HIS A 267 -5.42 -16.76 -2.05
CA HIS A 267 -4.55 -16.59 -3.21
C HIS A 267 -3.40 -15.61 -2.96
N GLY A 268 -2.31 -15.75 -3.71
CA GLY A 268 -1.30 -14.68 -3.78
C GLY A 268 -1.92 -13.42 -4.40
N CYS A 269 -2.55 -13.57 -5.56
CA CYS A 269 -3.38 -12.53 -6.19
C CYS A 269 -4.72 -13.09 -6.66
N PHE A 270 -5.77 -12.28 -6.54
CA PHE A 270 -7.08 -12.52 -7.12
C PHE A 270 -7.57 -11.27 -7.88
N PHE A 271 -7.66 -11.39 -9.20
CA PHE A 271 -7.99 -10.32 -10.13
C PHE A 271 -9.33 -10.63 -10.80
N SER A 272 -10.33 -9.75 -10.72
CA SER A 272 -11.68 -10.04 -11.23
C SER A 272 -12.40 -8.86 -11.90
N ASN A 273 -13.48 -9.16 -12.60
CA ASN A 273 -14.45 -8.16 -13.05
C ASN A 273 -15.19 -7.48 -11.89
N GLY A 274 -15.73 -6.29 -12.15
CA GLY A 274 -16.64 -5.59 -11.23
C GLY A 274 -17.96 -6.35 -11.06
N THR A 275 -18.62 -6.18 -9.92
CA THR A 275 -19.88 -6.89 -9.63
C THR A 275 -21.11 -6.20 -10.22
N TRP A 276 -21.02 -4.89 -10.52
CA TRP A 276 -22.18 -4.09 -10.93
C TRP A 276 -22.41 -4.03 -12.44
N GLU A 277 -21.38 -4.26 -13.26
CA GLU A 277 -21.49 -4.42 -14.72
C GLU A 277 -20.31 -5.27 -15.22
N PRO A 278 -20.28 -6.59 -14.95
CA PRO A 278 -19.10 -7.44 -15.16
C PRO A 278 -18.62 -7.49 -16.63
N GLU A 279 -19.52 -7.20 -17.57
CA GLU A 279 -19.19 -7.13 -19.01
C GLU A 279 -18.45 -5.83 -19.38
N LYS A 280 -18.52 -4.79 -18.52
CA LYS A 280 -17.97 -3.44 -18.76
C LYS A 280 -16.85 -3.06 -17.78
N THR A 281 -16.73 -3.82 -16.70
CA THR A 281 -15.82 -3.56 -15.59
C THR A 281 -14.85 -4.72 -15.48
N GLY A 282 -13.56 -4.45 -15.59
CA GLY A 282 -12.54 -5.48 -15.68
C GLY A 282 -11.15 -4.97 -15.34
N ILE A 283 -10.18 -5.86 -15.46
CA ILE A 283 -8.81 -5.73 -15.01
C ILE A 283 -7.90 -5.79 -16.23
N ARG A 284 -7.42 -4.65 -16.69
CA ARG A 284 -6.74 -4.54 -18.00
C ARG A 284 -5.35 -3.92 -17.94
N ARG A 285 -4.45 -4.34 -18.84
CA ARG A 285 -3.08 -3.80 -18.95
C ARG A 285 -2.29 -3.86 -17.64
N ASN A 286 -2.45 -4.95 -16.89
CA ASN A 286 -1.73 -5.11 -15.62
C ASN A 286 -0.46 -5.91 -15.82
N PHE A 287 0.61 -5.49 -15.15
CA PHE A 287 1.94 -5.99 -15.40
C PHE A 287 2.64 -6.38 -14.10
N PHE A 288 3.01 -7.65 -14.00
CA PHE A 288 3.86 -8.16 -12.93
C PHE A 288 5.25 -8.47 -13.49
N SER A 289 6.29 -7.89 -12.89
CA SER A 289 7.68 -8.20 -13.20
C SER A 289 8.46 -8.61 -11.96
N ALA A 290 9.29 -9.65 -12.11
CA ALA A 290 10.22 -10.10 -11.06
C ALA A 290 9.53 -10.37 -9.70
N CYS A 291 8.26 -10.77 -9.72
CA CYS A 291 7.50 -11.04 -8.49
C CYS A 291 7.68 -12.49 -8.04
N SER A 292 7.48 -12.73 -6.74
CA SER A 292 7.51 -14.06 -6.14
C SER A 292 6.18 -14.38 -5.49
N PHE A 293 5.52 -15.44 -5.94
CA PHE A 293 4.24 -15.94 -5.42
C PHE A 293 4.50 -17.27 -4.72
N LEU A 294 4.64 -17.21 -3.39
CA LEU A 294 5.20 -18.30 -2.60
C LEU A 294 4.25 -18.79 -1.52
N ASP A 295 4.05 -20.11 -1.41
CA ASP A 295 3.40 -20.73 -0.25
C ASP A 295 2.01 -20.17 0.12
N ASN A 296 1.29 -19.56 -0.84
CA ASN A 296 -0.07 -19.08 -0.61
C ASN A 296 -1.04 -20.28 -0.55
N LYS A 297 -2.08 -20.18 0.28
CA LYS A 297 -3.05 -21.28 0.50
C LYS A 297 -4.04 -21.49 -0.64
N GLY A 298 -3.98 -20.65 -1.68
CA GLY A 298 -4.70 -20.79 -2.92
C GLY A 298 -3.76 -20.94 -4.12
N TRP A 299 -4.18 -20.40 -5.24
CA TRP A 299 -3.34 -20.11 -6.41
C TRP A 299 -2.31 -19.02 -6.11
N GLY A 300 -1.13 -19.09 -6.73
CA GLY A 300 -0.19 -17.96 -6.72
C GLY A 300 -0.81 -16.72 -7.36
N PHE A 301 -1.42 -16.88 -8.54
CA PHE A 301 -2.18 -15.85 -9.23
C PHE A 301 -3.48 -16.43 -9.80
N TRP A 302 -4.60 -15.75 -9.60
CA TRP A 302 -5.87 -16.10 -10.22
C TRP A 302 -6.47 -14.89 -10.97
N LEU A 303 -6.60 -15.02 -12.28
CA LEU A 303 -7.41 -14.13 -13.12
C LEU A 303 -8.82 -14.71 -13.28
N ALA A 304 -9.76 -14.18 -12.51
CA ALA A 304 -11.18 -14.50 -12.53
C ALA A 304 -11.96 -13.50 -13.39
N SER A 305 -11.56 -13.38 -14.66
CA SER A 305 -12.18 -12.46 -15.62
C SER A 305 -12.04 -12.94 -17.06
N LYS A 306 -13.04 -12.62 -17.87
CA LYS A 306 -13.01 -12.76 -19.34
C LYS A 306 -12.07 -11.74 -19.99
N ALA A 307 -11.53 -12.08 -21.16
CA ALA A 307 -10.57 -11.29 -21.92
C ALA A 307 -11.18 -9.98 -22.45
N ASP A 308 -12.44 -10.00 -22.92
CA ASP A 308 -13.11 -8.80 -23.47
C ASP A 308 -13.13 -7.62 -22.48
N SER A 309 -13.23 -7.92 -21.18
CA SER A 309 -13.20 -6.91 -20.11
C SER A 309 -11.82 -6.74 -19.46
N SER A 310 -10.94 -7.73 -19.60
CA SER A 310 -9.62 -7.80 -18.96
C SER A 310 -8.48 -8.17 -19.91
N PRO A 311 -8.26 -7.41 -21.00
CA PRO A 311 -7.18 -7.69 -21.94
C PRO A 311 -5.81 -7.27 -21.41
N ASP A 312 -4.75 -7.74 -22.09
CA ASP A 312 -3.37 -7.27 -21.96
C ASP A 312 -2.77 -7.43 -20.55
N ASN A 313 -3.16 -8.47 -19.82
CA ASN A 313 -2.54 -8.80 -18.54
C ASN A 313 -1.27 -9.63 -18.79
N THR A 314 -0.17 -9.26 -18.14
CA THR A 314 1.13 -9.91 -18.36
C THR A 314 1.84 -10.20 -17.03
N ILE A 315 2.41 -11.40 -16.91
CA ILE A 315 3.34 -11.75 -15.83
C ILE A 315 4.66 -12.19 -16.44
N VAL A 316 5.75 -11.53 -16.06
CA VAL A 316 7.09 -11.83 -16.56
C VAL A 316 8.11 -12.05 -15.45
N SER A 317 9.10 -12.90 -15.75
CA SER A 317 10.28 -13.14 -14.91
C SER A 317 9.97 -13.43 -13.44
N SER A 318 8.81 -14.03 -13.17
CA SER A 318 8.28 -14.23 -11.83
C SER A 318 8.42 -15.68 -11.38
N ILE A 319 8.43 -15.89 -10.07
CA ILE A 319 8.61 -17.21 -9.45
C ILE A 319 7.31 -17.64 -8.79
N PHE A 320 6.88 -18.86 -9.07
CA PHE A 320 5.74 -19.50 -8.41
C PHE A 320 6.22 -20.78 -7.73
N SER A 321 5.98 -20.91 -6.42
CA SER A 321 6.36 -22.12 -5.69
C SER A 321 5.49 -22.33 -4.45
N GLY A 322 5.17 -23.58 -4.12
CA GLY A 322 4.53 -23.92 -2.84
C GLY A 322 3.06 -23.50 -2.68
N ASN A 323 2.50 -22.74 -3.63
CA ASN A 323 1.07 -22.42 -3.63
C ASN A 323 0.23 -23.71 -3.72
N THR A 324 -0.76 -23.85 -2.86
CA THR A 324 -1.42 -25.15 -2.62
C THR A 324 -2.35 -25.56 -3.76
N LEU A 325 -3.06 -24.62 -4.40
CA LEU A 325 -3.96 -24.94 -5.53
C LEU A 325 -3.22 -24.94 -6.87
N GLY A 326 -2.07 -24.27 -6.95
CA GLY A 326 -1.19 -24.25 -8.11
C GLY A 326 -0.58 -22.87 -8.37
N ALA A 327 0.20 -22.75 -9.44
CA ALA A 327 0.89 -21.51 -9.75
C ALA A 327 -0.06 -20.41 -10.23
N ILE A 328 -0.77 -20.66 -11.33
CA ILE A 328 -1.60 -19.68 -12.03
C ILE A 328 -2.93 -20.35 -12.40
N LYS A 329 -4.03 -19.63 -12.20
CA LYS A 329 -5.36 -19.96 -12.72
C LYS A 329 -5.88 -18.79 -13.57
N VAL A 330 -6.43 -19.11 -14.73
CA VAL A 330 -7.17 -18.17 -15.58
C VAL A 330 -8.53 -18.82 -15.80
N ASP A 331 -9.61 -18.11 -15.49
CA ASP A 331 -10.96 -18.60 -15.75
C ASP A 331 -11.28 -18.61 -17.26
N GLU A 332 -12.30 -19.38 -17.65
CA GLU A 332 -12.66 -19.59 -19.06
C GLU A 332 -12.87 -18.26 -19.80
N GLY A 333 -12.25 -18.16 -20.98
CA GLY A 333 -12.29 -16.96 -21.80
C GLY A 333 -11.43 -15.80 -21.30
N GLY A 334 -10.64 -15.97 -20.23
CA GLY A 334 -9.63 -15.01 -19.78
C GLY A 334 -8.33 -15.10 -20.58
N GLU A 335 -7.56 -14.00 -20.60
CA GLU A 335 -6.28 -13.92 -21.30
C GLU A 335 -5.17 -13.44 -20.36
N LEU A 336 -4.03 -14.13 -20.38
CA LEU A 336 -2.86 -13.79 -19.58
C LEU A 336 -1.57 -14.18 -20.31
N GLU A 337 -0.75 -13.18 -20.60
CA GLU A 337 0.56 -13.38 -21.20
C GLU A 337 1.61 -13.76 -20.15
N LEU A 338 2.44 -14.76 -20.47
CA LEU A 338 3.46 -15.29 -19.57
C LEU A 338 4.81 -15.38 -20.26
N ALA A 339 5.86 -14.76 -19.70
CA ALA A 339 7.21 -14.83 -20.25
C ALA A 339 8.29 -14.99 -19.17
N GLY A 340 9.19 -15.96 -19.33
CA GLY A 340 10.36 -16.12 -18.44
C GLY A 340 10.03 -16.47 -16.99
N ASN A 341 8.82 -16.98 -16.72
CA ASN A 341 8.39 -17.35 -15.36
C ASN A 341 8.95 -18.72 -14.95
N ALA A 342 9.38 -18.84 -13.69
CA ALA A 342 9.81 -20.10 -13.09
C ALA A 342 8.70 -20.69 -12.22
N ILE A 343 8.11 -21.80 -12.67
CA ILE A 343 7.08 -22.52 -11.91
C ILE A 343 7.71 -23.77 -11.29
N LYS A 344 7.82 -23.77 -9.96
CA LYS A 344 8.23 -24.95 -9.19
C LYS A 344 6.98 -25.68 -8.72
N PRO A 345 6.79 -26.96 -9.09
CA PRO A 345 5.61 -27.72 -8.68
C PRO A 345 5.45 -27.70 -7.16
N SER A 346 4.23 -27.47 -6.68
CA SER A 346 3.85 -27.97 -5.35
C SER A 346 3.80 -29.50 -5.44
N ARG A 347 3.97 -30.22 -4.32
CA ARG A 347 4.00 -31.69 -4.33
C ARG A 347 2.74 -32.35 -4.93
N ASN A 348 1.67 -31.59 -5.22
CA ASN A 348 0.35 -32.14 -5.54
C ASN A 348 -0.33 -31.70 -6.84
N ASN A 349 0.11 -30.71 -7.63
CA ASN A 349 -0.59 -30.40 -8.90
C ASN A 349 0.30 -29.76 -9.98
N LEU A 350 0.41 -30.45 -11.12
CA LEU A 350 0.81 -29.87 -12.41
C LEU A 350 -0.30 -28.93 -12.88
N ILE A 351 0.12 -27.86 -13.55
CA ILE A 351 -0.72 -26.87 -14.24
C ILE A 351 -2.04 -27.49 -14.76
N LYS A 352 -3.19 -27.12 -14.18
CA LYS A 352 -4.48 -27.34 -14.83
C LYS A 352 -4.61 -26.31 -15.95
N LYS A 353 -4.04 -26.66 -17.10
CA LYS A 353 -4.35 -26.04 -18.38
C LYS A 353 -5.60 -26.74 -18.89
N GLU A 354 -6.76 -26.16 -18.63
CA GLU A 354 -7.91 -26.43 -19.51
C GLU A 354 -7.60 -25.68 -20.81
N ASN A 355 -6.97 -26.41 -21.74
CA ASN A 355 -6.64 -26.04 -23.12
C ASN A 355 -5.58 -24.93 -23.31
N LEU A 356 -4.36 -25.36 -23.65
CA LEU A 356 -3.45 -24.59 -24.51
C LEU A 356 -3.89 -24.69 -25.96
#